data_AF-A0A965V067-F1
#
_entry.id   AF-A0A965V067-F1
#
_cell.length_a   1.000
_cell.length_b   1.000
_cell.length_c   1.000
_cell.angle_alpha   90.00
_cell.angle_beta   90.00
_cell.angle_gamma   90.00
#
_symmetry.space_group_name_H-M   'P 1'
#
loop_
_entity.id
_entity.type
_entity.pdbx_description
1 polymer ?
#
loop_
_entity_poly.entity_id
_entity_poly.type
_entity_poly.pdbx_seq_one_letter_code
_entity_poly.pdbx_strand_id
1 'polypeptide(L)' 'MTHAPPRDLVLGSTSAYRRALLERLRIPFTVAAPDVDESTLPGETP' A
#
# COMPACT_ATOMS: atom_id res chain seq x y z
N MET A 1 -25.88 3.77 10.90
CA MET A 1 -24.59 4.02 10.21
C MET A 1 -24.25 2.77 9.43
N THR A 2 -24.42 2.78 8.11
CA THR A 2 -24.21 1.60 7.27
C THR A 2 -22.71 1.40 7.08
N HIS A 3 -22.15 0.30 7.60
CA HIS A 3 -20.75 -0.05 7.34
C HIS A 3 -20.63 -0.60 5.92
N ALA A 4 -19.64 -0.14 5.16
CA ALA A 4 -19.32 -0.70 3.85
C ALA A 4 -18.82 -2.15 4.02
N PRO A 5 -19.01 -3.04 3.02
CA PRO A 5 -18.46 -4.38 3.09
C PRO A 5 -16.93 -4.32 3.23
N PRO A 6 -16.31 -5.30 3.92
CA PRO A 6 -14.86 -5.38 4.02
C PRO A 6 -14.24 -5.47 2.62
N ARG A 7 -13.18 -4.69 2.40
CA ARG A 7 -12.39 -4.69 1.16
C ARG A 7 -11.06 -5.40 1.38
N ASP A 8 -10.59 -6.08 0.36
CA ASP A 8 -9.26 -6.69 0.37
C ASP A 8 -8.18 -5.61 0.45
N LEU A 9 -7.16 -5.87 1.27
CA LEU A 9 -6.02 -5.00 1.44
C LEU A 9 -4.88 -5.42 0.50
N VAL A 10 -4.29 -4.45 -0.21
CA VAL A 10 -3.13 -4.68 -1.08
C VAL A 10 -1.97 -3.80 -0.63
N LEU A 11 -0.81 -4.42 -0.40
CA LEU A 11 0.46 -3.73 -0.22
C LEU A 11 1.05 -3.42 -1.60
N GLY A 12 0.91 -2.17 -2.05
CA GLY A 12 1.49 -1.64 -3.29
C GLY A 12 2.99 -1.33 -3.19
N SER A 13 3.77 -2.21 -2.55
CA SER A 13 5.20 -2.01 -2.34
C SER A 13 5.93 -3.35 -2.32
N THR A 14 7.08 -3.42 -2.98
CA THR A 14 7.99 -4.58 -2.96
C THR A 14 8.95 -4.59 -1.75
N SER A 15 8.94 -3.54 -0.91
CA SER A 15 9.80 -3.44 0.27
C SER A 15 9.50 -4.54 1.31
N ALA A 16 10.52 -5.33 1.64
CA ALA A 16 10.46 -6.35 2.69
C ALA A 16 10.14 -5.74 4.07
N TYR A 17 10.66 -4.54 4.36
CA TYR A 17 10.38 -3.84 5.62
C TYR A 17 8.91 -3.44 5.74
N ARG A 18 8.31 -2.87 4.68
CA ARG A 18 6.88 -2.50 4.68
C ARG A 18 5.98 -3.73 4.83
N ARG A 19 6.35 -4.85 4.20
CA ARG A 19 5.65 -6.14 4.40
C ARG A 19 5.67 -6.56 5.87
N ALA A 20 6.85 -6.62 6.48
CA ALA A 20 7.00 -7.00 7.88
C ALA A 20 6.25 -6.06 8.84
N LEU A 21 6.15 -4.77 8.51
CA LEU A 21 5.36 -3.82 9.29
C LEU A 21 3.85 -4.15 9.20
N LEU A 22 3.34 -4.43 8.00
CA LEU A 22 1.92 -4.71 7.78
C LEU A 22 1.49 -6.05 8.40
N GLU A 23 2.38 -7.05 8.39
CA GLU A 23 2.17 -8.36 9.05
C GLU A 23 1.84 -8.23 10.54
N ARG A 24 2.36 -7.20 11.23
CA ARG A 24 2.08 -6.95 12.66
C ARG A 24 0.62 -6.64 12.94
N LEU A 25 -0.12 -6.14 11.95
CA LEU A 25 -1.55 -5.85 12.10
C LEU A 25 -2.41 -7.13 12.09
N ARG A 26 -1.85 -8.27 11.66
CA ARG A 26 -2.56 -9.56 11.54
C ARG A 26 -3.84 -9.47 10.69
N ILE A 27 -3.81 -8.59 9.68
CA ILE A 27 -4.86 -8.45 8.67
C ILE A 27 -4.35 -9.15 7.40
N PRO A 28 -5.16 -9.98 6.73
CA PRO A 28 -4.79 -10.54 5.43
C PRO A 28 -4.58 -9.45 4.38
N PHE A 29 -3.51 -9.57 3.59
CA PHE A 29 -3.24 -8.68 2.47
C PHE A 29 -2.50 -9.43 1.36
N THR A 30 -2.56 -8.90 0.14
CA THR A 30 -1.73 -9.35 -0.99
C THR A 30 -0.66 -8.31 -1.30
N VAL A 31 0.40 -8.72 -1.99
CA VAL A 31 1.49 -7.81 -2.41
C VAL A 31 1.44 -7.64 -3.92
N ALA A 32 1.48 -6.39 -4.38
CA ALA A 32 1.62 -6.05 -5.78
C ALA A 32 2.76 -5.04 -5.94
N ALA A 33 3.62 -5.26 -6.93
CA ALA A 33 4.63 -4.26 -7.29
C ALA A 33 3.93 -3.06 -7.92
N PRO A 34 4.25 -1.82 -7.51
CA PRO A 34 3.71 -0.64 -8.17
C PRO A 34 4.36 -0.50 -9.56
N ASP A 35 3.54 -0.17 -10.56
CA ASP A 35 3.95 0.19 -11.91
C ASP A 35 3.69 1.69 -12.10
N VAL A 36 4.52 2.52 -11.46
CA VAL A 36 4.36 3.98 -11.40
C VAL A 36 5.71 4.66 -11.56
N ASP A 37 5.72 5.76 -12.31
CA ASP A 37 6.85 6.68 -12.38
C ASP A 37 6.80 7.61 -11.16
N GLU A 38 7.78 7.49 -10.26
CA GLU A 38 7.90 8.31 -9.05
C GLU A 38 8.61 9.65 -9.30
N SER A 39 8.91 10.01 -10.55
CA SER A 39 9.55 11.27 -10.89
C SER A 39 8.68 12.46 -10.45
N THR A 40 9.30 13.40 -9.72
CA THR A 40 8.64 14.64 -9.30
C THR A 40 8.22 15.45 -10.52
N LEU A 41 6.98 15.94 -10.51
CA LEU A 41 6.48 16.85 -11.54
C LEU A 41 6.97 18.28 -11.28
N PRO A 42 7.06 19.13 -12.32
CA PRO A 42 7.43 20.52 -12.15
C PRO A 42 6.51 21.25 -11.17
N GLY A 43 7.10 21.81 -10.11
CA GLY A 43 6.38 22.59 -9.08
C GLY A 43 5.87 21.77 -7.89
N GLU A 44 6.11 20.47 -7.85
CA GLU A 44 5.85 19.67 -6.64
C GLU A 44 6.87 20.00 -5.55
N THR A 45 6.37 20.17 -4.32
CA THR A 45 7.20 20.22 -3.12
C THR A 45 7.42 18.81 -2.58
N PRO A 46 8.59 18.52 -1.98
CA PRO A 46 8.85 17.26 -1.29
C PRO A 46 7.83 16.92 -0.21
#